data_AF-A0A843RR54-F1
#
_entry.id   AF-A0A843RR54-F1
#
_cell.length_a   1.000
_cell.length_b   1.000
_cell.length_c   1.000
_cell.angle_alpha   90.00
_cell.angle_beta   90.00
_cell.angle_gamma   90.00
#
_symmetry.space_group_name_H-M   'P 1'
#
loop_
_entity.id
_entity.type
_entity.pdbx_description
1 polymer ?
#
loop_
_entity_poly.entity_id
_entity_poly.type
_entity_poly.pdbx_seq_one_letter_code
_entity_poly.pdbx_strand_id
1 'polypeptide(L)'
;MIPNHLRPLFWDVNPQDFRPAAHPRYTIERVLERGEEEDVAWLTRVFSREQIQDVLRTDRHLSPRSANFWALVFDLPIGDVAALQR
;
A
#
# COMPACT_ATOMS: atom_id res chain seq x y z
N MET A 1 -6.83 16.51 -1.10
CA MET A 1 -7.96 15.97 -0.33
C MET A 1 -7.99 14.47 -0.53
N ILE A 2 -8.33 13.68 0.49
CA ILE A 2 -8.45 12.22 0.35
C ILE A 2 -9.75 11.90 -0.42
N PRO A 3 -9.70 11.11 -1.50
CA PRO A 3 -10.89 10.55 -2.14
C PRO A 3 -11.84 9.88 -1.13
N ASN A 4 -13.15 9.98 -1.34
CA ASN A 4 -14.12 9.49 -0.36
C ASN A 4 -14.01 7.97 -0.12
N HIS A 5 -13.77 7.19 -1.18
CA HIS A 5 -13.62 5.73 -1.09
C HIS A 5 -12.40 5.30 -0.25
N LEU A 6 -11.37 6.13 -0.14
CA LEU A 6 -10.18 5.86 0.68
C LEU A 6 -10.33 6.23 2.16
N ARG A 7 -11.33 7.05 2.53
CA ARG A 7 -11.48 7.53 3.91
C ARG A 7 -11.56 6.41 4.96
N PRO A 8 -12.26 5.28 4.72
CA PRO A 8 -12.32 4.18 5.68
C PRO A 8 -10.95 3.53 5.97
N LEU A 9 -10.00 3.61 5.04
CA LEU A 9 -8.66 3.04 5.21
C LEU A 9 -7.80 3.83 6.22
N PHE A 10 -8.11 5.12 6.40
CA PHE A 10 -7.35 6.06 7.21
C PHE A 10 -8.16 6.55 8.42
N TRP A 11 -8.76 5.61 9.15
CA TRP A 11 -9.59 5.89 10.33
C TRP A 11 -8.81 6.51 11.51
N ASP A 12 -7.48 6.38 11.50
CA ASP A 12 -6.53 6.79 12.53
C ASP A 12 -5.84 8.12 12.24
N VAL A 13 -6.20 8.81 11.14
CA VAL A 13 -5.62 10.13 10.80
C VAL A 13 -6.68 11.22 10.76
N ASN A 14 -6.28 12.47 11.01
CA ASN A 14 -7.15 13.62 10.76
C ASN A 14 -7.30 13.84 9.25
N PRO A 15 -8.51 13.68 8.65
CA PRO A 15 -8.71 13.80 7.21
C PRO A 15 -8.50 15.23 6.69
N GLN A 16 -8.52 16.25 7.56
CA GLN A 16 -8.25 17.64 7.17
C GLN A 16 -6.77 17.87 6.85
N ASP A 17 -5.90 17.21 7.61
CA ASP A 17 -4.45 17.43 7.55
C ASP A 17 -3.74 16.36 6.71
N PHE A 18 -4.33 15.18 6.59
CA PHE A 18 -3.69 14.07 5.89
C PHE A 18 -3.67 14.28 4.36
N ARG A 19 -2.49 14.09 3.78
CA ARG A 19 -2.25 14.12 2.33
C ARG A 19 -1.58 12.80 1.94
N PRO A 20 -2.31 11.86 1.33
CA PRO A 20 -1.77 10.52 1.05
C PRO A 20 -0.44 10.54 0.28
N ALA A 21 -0.32 11.38 -0.75
CA ALA A 21 0.89 11.53 -1.55
C ALA A 21 2.11 12.07 -0.76
N ALA A 22 1.89 12.76 0.36
CA ALA A 22 2.96 13.24 1.25
C ALA A 22 3.45 12.15 2.22
N HIS A 23 2.70 11.05 2.34
CA HIS A 23 3.01 9.90 3.20
C HIS A 23 2.96 8.61 2.38
N PRO A 24 3.84 8.45 1.37
CA PRO A 24 3.75 7.37 0.38
C PRO A 24 3.79 5.98 1.03
N ARG A 25 4.77 5.70 1.89
CA ARG A 25 4.93 4.38 2.52
C ARG A 25 3.67 3.96 3.28
N TYR A 26 3.20 4.85 4.16
CA TYR A 26 2.00 4.63 4.96
C TYR A 26 0.75 4.45 4.09
N THR A 27 0.60 5.26 3.05
CA THR A 27 -0.55 5.20 2.15
C THR A 27 -0.56 3.92 1.33
N ILE A 28 0.58 3.55 0.75
CA ILE A 28 0.74 2.35 -0.04
C ILE A 28 0.48 1.13 0.84
N GLU A 29 1.15 0.99 1.98
CA GLU A 29 0.93 -0.13 2.92
C GLU A 29 -0.56 -0.27 3.25
N ARG A 30 -1.22 0.82 3.63
CA ARG A 30 -2.61 0.79 4.05
C ARG A 30 -3.57 0.35 2.95
N VAL A 31 -3.36 0.81 1.72
CA VAL A 31 -4.18 0.40 0.57
C VAL A 31 -3.88 -1.04 0.18
N LEU A 32 -2.61 -1.46 0.18
CA LEU A 32 -2.26 -2.85 -0.11
C LEU A 32 -2.83 -3.83 0.93
N GLU A 33 -2.91 -3.44 2.20
CA GLU A 33 -3.43 -4.33 3.25
C GLU A 33 -4.96 -4.39 3.31
N ARG A 34 -5.65 -3.29 3.01
CA ARG A 34 -7.08 -3.13 3.33
C ARG A 34 -7.94 -2.58 2.19
N GLY A 35 -7.33 -2.12 1.10
CA GLY A 35 -8.04 -1.48 0.00
C GLY A 35 -8.81 -2.47 -0.87
N GLU A 36 -9.88 -1.98 -1.47
CA GLU A 36 -10.61 -2.70 -2.51
C GLU A 36 -10.13 -2.30 -3.92
N GLU A 37 -10.77 -2.83 -4.95
CA GLU A 37 -10.35 -2.64 -6.36
C GLU A 37 -10.24 -1.16 -6.74
N GLU A 38 -11.20 -0.31 -6.33
CA GLU A 38 -11.17 1.13 -6.60
C GLU A 38 -9.99 1.84 -5.90
N ASP A 39 -9.65 1.42 -4.67
CA ASP A 39 -8.54 1.98 -3.90
C ASP A 39 -7.20 1.65 -4.55
N VAL A 40 -7.04 0.41 -5.03
CA VAL A 40 -5.84 -0.06 -5.74
C VAL A 40 -5.71 0.63 -7.10
N ALA A 41 -6.83 0.81 -7.81
CA ALA A 41 -6.84 1.56 -9.07
C ALA A 41 -6.43 3.02 -8.86
N TRP A 42 -6.80 3.62 -7.72
CA TRP A 42 -6.29 4.93 -7.34
C TRP A 42 -4.80 4.89 -6.99
N LEU A 43 -4.35 3.89 -6.22
CA LEU A 43 -2.96 3.74 -5.78
C LEU A 43 -1.99 3.73 -6.96
N THR A 44 -2.29 2.93 -7.98
CA THR A 44 -1.46 2.77 -9.18
C THR A 44 -1.46 3.99 -10.11
N ARG A 45 -2.39 4.93 -9.94
CA ARG A 45 -2.40 6.23 -10.64
C ARG A 45 -1.59 7.29 -9.90
N VAL A 46 -1.47 7.18 -8.57
CA VAL A 46 -0.83 8.19 -7.71
C VAL A 46 0.63 7.86 -7.43
N PHE A 47 0.95 6.60 -7.23
CA PHE A 47 2.32 6.15 -6.93
C PHE A 47 2.89 5.36 -8.10
N SER A 48 4.17 5.59 -8.36
CA SER A 48 4.90 4.79 -9.34
C SER A 48 5.00 3.34 -8.91
N ARG A 49 5.18 2.44 -9.89
CA ARG A 49 5.38 1.01 -9.62
C ARG A 49 6.60 0.80 -8.72
N GLU A 50 7.64 1.59 -8.91
CA GLU A 50 8.88 1.54 -8.14
C GLU A 50 8.65 1.90 -6.67
N GLN A 51 7.83 2.92 -6.37
CA GLN A 51 7.45 3.26 -4.99
C GLN A 51 6.65 2.14 -4.33
N ILE A 52 5.73 1.52 -5.06
CA ILE A 52 4.93 0.42 -4.52
C ILE A 52 5.82 -0.80 -4.23
N GLN A 53 6.71 -1.14 -5.15
CA GLN A 53 7.66 -2.23 -4.95
C GLN A 53 8.64 -1.92 -3.80
N ASP A 54 9.09 -0.68 -3.63
CA ASP A 54 9.94 -0.30 -2.48
C ASP A 54 9.24 -0.56 -1.14
N VAL A 55 7.94 -0.27 -1.04
CA VAL A 55 7.15 -0.60 0.15
C VAL A 55 7.06 -2.12 0.35
N LEU A 56 6.80 -2.90 -0.70
CA LEU A 56 6.80 -4.37 -0.60
C LEU A 56 8.16 -4.93 -0.16
N ARG A 57 9.27 -4.30 -0.59
CA ARG A 57 10.63 -4.71 -0.25
C ARG A 57 11.09 -4.29 1.14
N THR A 58 10.46 -3.28 1.74
CA THR A 58 10.96 -2.68 2.99
C THR A 58 9.94 -2.70 4.13
N ASP A 59 8.67 -2.97 3.87
CA ASP A 59 7.60 -3.00 4.87
C ASP A 59 7.28 -4.41 5.36
N ARG A 60 7.24 -4.56 6.69
CA ARG A 60 7.01 -5.81 7.40
C ARG A 60 5.60 -5.90 8.03
N HIS A 61 4.79 -4.85 7.90
CA HIS A 61 3.46 -4.78 8.54
C HIS A 61 2.36 -5.45 7.70
N LEU A 62 2.57 -5.63 6.39
CA LEU A 62 1.64 -6.37 5.56
C LEU A 62 1.47 -7.80 6.09
N SER A 63 0.23 -8.30 6.08
CA SER A 63 0.00 -9.69 6.42
C SER A 63 0.65 -10.60 5.38
N PRO A 64 1.08 -11.83 5.73
CA PRO A 64 1.65 -12.75 4.75
C PRO A 64 0.71 -13.03 3.57
N ARG A 65 -0.61 -12.97 3.79
CA ARG A 65 -1.61 -13.09 2.72
C ARG A 65 -1.50 -11.95 1.71
N SER A 66 -1.56 -10.70 2.18
CA SER A 66 -1.44 -9.51 1.32
C SER A 66 -0.08 -9.47 0.63
N ALA A 67 0.99 -9.69 1.39
CA ALA A 67 2.35 -9.67 0.87
C ALA A 67 2.56 -10.70 -0.25
N ASN A 68 2.07 -11.94 -0.10
CA ASN A 68 2.13 -12.94 -1.17
C ASN A 68 1.33 -12.53 -2.42
N PHE A 69 0.12 -12.01 -2.23
CA PHE A 69 -0.70 -11.56 -3.37
C PHE A 69 -0.01 -10.44 -4.15
N TRP A 70 0.48 -9.41 -3.46
CA TRP A 70 1.12 -8.28 -4.10
C TRP A 70 2.49 -8.61 -4.68
N ALA A 71 3.22 -9.58 -4.11
CA ALA A 71 4.43 -10.11 -4.73
C ALA A 71 4.15 -10.63 -6.15
N LEU A 72 3.06 -11.38 -6.32
CA LEU A 72 2.64 -11.91 -7.62
C LEU A 72 2.20 -10.79 -8.57
N VAL A 73 1.36 -9.86 -8.10
CA VAL A 73 0.84 -8.75 -8.93
C VAL A 73 1.97 -7.84 -9.42
N PHE A 74 2.95 -7.55 -8.55
CA PHE A 74 4.06 -6.65 -8.87
C PHE A 74 5.31 -7.36 -9.39
N ASP A 75 5.24 -8.67 -9.65
CA ASP A 75 6.33 -9.50 -10.18
C ASP A 75 7.61 -9.38 -9.35
N LEU A 76 7.48 -9.63 -8.04
CA LEU A 76 8.56 -9.62 -7.07
C LEU A 76 8.88 -11.05 -6.61
N PRO A 77 10.16 -11.46 -6.59
CA PRO A 77 10.55 -12.68 -5.90
C PRO A 77 10.13 -12.64 -4.43
N ILE A 78 9.60 -13.75 -3.90
CA ILE A 78 9.21 -13.85 -2.48
C ILE A 78 10.36 -13.47 -1.55
N GLY A 79 11.59 -13.82 -1.93
CA GLY A 79 12.81 -13.48 -1.20
C GLY A 79 13.09 -11.98 -1.10
N ASP A 80 12.45 -11.13 -1.92
CA ASP A 80 12.62 -9.68 -1.88
C ASP A 80 11.52 -8.99 -1.04
N VAL A 81 10.48 -9.71 -0.61
CA VAL A 81 9.33 -9.12 0.08
C VAL A 81 9.54 -9.15 1.59
N ALA A 82 9.70 -7.99 2.21
CA ALA A 82 10.09 -7.85 3.61
C ALA A 82 9.16 -8.59 4.59
N ALA A 83 7.84 -8.50 4.38
CA ALA A 83 6.85 -9.16 5.23
C ALA A 83 6.85 -10.71 5.15
N LEU A 84 7.53 -11.29 4.15
CA LEU A 84 7.64 -12.74 3.97
C LEU A 84 8.99 -13.30 4.42
N GLN A 85 9.92 -12.43 4.80
CA GLN A 85 11.21 -12.81 5.35
C GLN A 85 11.09 -13.12 6.85
N ARG A 86 11.77 -14.18 7.30
CA ARG A 86 11.90 -14.54 8.71
C ARG A 86 12.88 -13.64 9.44
#